data_AF-A0A2E6HPL3-F1
#
_entry.id   AF-A0A2E6HPL3-F1
#
_cell.length_a   1.000
_cell.length_b   1.000
_cell.length_c   1.000
_cell.angle_alpha   90.00
_cell.angle_beta   90.00
_cell.angle_gamma   90.00
#
_symmetry.space_group_name_H-M   'P 1'
#
loop_
_entity.id
_entity.type
_entity.pdbx_description
1 polymer ?
#
loop_
_entity_poly.entity_id
_entity_poly.type
_entity_poly.pdbx_seq_one_letter_code
_entity_poly.pdbx_strand_id
1 'polypeptide(L)'
;ISNPSPSAHYFSVDEFATHIYTRKIEVVGPNGKALAEIYGDVHDVEVFPNSTIEWYFYPMKKGKNLKLYCHKDNHEEMGMVGTINIVGSLSFGK
;
A
#
# COMPACT_ATOMS: atom_id res chain seq x y z
N ILE A 1 -3.10 1.19 6.22
CA ILE A 1 -3.62 2.06 5.12
C ILE A 1 -5.12 2.21 5.37
N SER A 2 -5.60 3.44 5.57
CA SER A 2 -6.98 3.69 6.03
C SER A 2 -7.66 4.71 5.13
N ASN A 3 -8.93 4.46 4.81
CA ASN A 3 -9.79 5.37 4.08
C ASN A 3 -10.94 5.86 4.98
N PRO A 4 -10.86 7.06 5.57
CA PRO A 4 -11.94 7.64 6.36
C PRO A 4 -13.00 8.38 5.52
N SER A 5 -12.85 8.41 4.19
CA SER A 5 -13.67 9.21 3.28
C SER A 5 -14.91 8.43 2.80
N PRO A 6 -15.94 9.10 2.27
CA PRO A 6 -17.11 8.46 1.67
C PRO A 6 -16.85 7.91 0.25
N SER A 7 -15.65 8.11 -0.32
CA SER A 7 -15.28 7.63 -1.65
C SER A 7 -14.23 6.53 -1.56
N ALA A 8 -14.30 5.51 -2.40
CA ALA A 8 -13.20 4.55 -2.53
C ALA A 8 -11.95 5.21 -3.12
N HIS A 9 -10.77 4.83 -2.65
CA HIS A 9 -9.47 5.33 -3.12
C HIS A 9 -8.51 4.18 -3.37
N TYR A 10 -7.61 4.35 -4.34
CA TYR A 10 -6.53 3.40 -4.60
C TYR A 10 -5.28 3.81 -3.84
N PHE A 11 -4.64 2.82 -3.22
CA PHE A 11 -3.25 2.90 -2.79
C PHE A 11 -2.40 2.23 -3.88
N SER A 12 -1.97 3.01 -4.87
CA SER A 12 -1.23 2.55 -6.05
C SER A 12 0.26 2.81 -5.89
N VAL A 13 1.08 1.76 -6.06
CA VAL A 13 2.51 1.76 -5.68
C VAL A 13 3.38 0.90 -6.59
N ASP A 14 3.24 1.05 -7.92
CA ASP A 14 3.92 0.23 -8.94
C ASP A 14 5.43 0.04 -8.68
N GLU A 15 6.15 1.14 -8.49
CA GLU A 15 7.60 1.09 -8.28
C GLU A 15 7.94 0.47 -6.92
N PHE A 16 7.19 0.80 -5.88
CA PHE A 16 7.45 0.29 -4.53
C PHE A 16 7.17 -1.21 -4.41
N ALA A 17 6.15 -1.74 -5.10
CA ALA A 17 5.86 -3.16 -5.14
C ALA A 17 7.08 -3.97 -5.64
N THR A 18 7.81 -3.47 -6.65
CA THR A 18 9.05 -4.12 -7.14
C THR A 18 10.23 -4.06 -6.17
N HIS A 19 10.15 -3.26 -5.09
CA HIS A 19 11.20 -3.09 -4.09
C HIS A 19 10.94 -3.86 -2.79
N ILE A 20 9.79 -4.52 -2.66
CA ILE A 20 9.38 -5.23 -1.46
C ILE A 20 9.03 -6.69 -1.76
N TYR A 21 9.04 -7.51 -0.72
CA TYR A 21 8.37 -8.80 -0.71
C TYR A 21 7.16 -8.68 0.22
N THR A 22 5.95 -8.78 -0.35
CA THR A 22 4.70 -8.78 0.43
C THR A 22 4.63 -10.05 1.26
N ARG A 23 4.69 -9.90 2.59
CA ARG A 23 4.41 -11.00 3.51
C ARG A 23 2.91 -11.28 3.51
N LYS A 24 2.09 -10.25 3.70
CA LYS A 24 0.63 -10.29 3.59
C LYS A 24 0.04 -8.90 3.53
N ILE A 25 -1.15 -8.80 2.98
CA ILE A 25 -2.09 -7.70 3.21
C ILE A 25 -3.26 -8.27 4.00
N GLU A 26 -3.56 -7.69 5.16
CA GLU A 26 -4.68 -8.07 6.01
C GLU A 26 -5.84 -7.09 5.81
N VAL A 27 -7.01 -7.62 5.45
CA VAL A 27 -8.26 -6.85 5.36
C VAL A 27 -8.95 -6.88 6.72
N VAL A 28 -9.16 -5.71 7.32
CA VAL A 28 -9.77 -5.59 8.65
C VAL A 28 -11.27 -5.39 8.53
N GLY A 29 -12.04 -6.25 9.19
CA GLY A 29 -13.49 -6.18 9.22
C GLY A 29 -14.05 -5.19 10.23
N PRO A 30 -15.38 -4.98 10.23
CA PRO A 30 -16.04 -3.96 11.06
C PRO A 30 -15.84 -4.11 12.58
N ASN A 31 -15.48 -5.31 13.04
CA ASN A 31 -15.21 -5.62 14.45
C ASN A 31 -13.71 -5.60 14.81
N GLY A 32 -12.86 -5.09 13.92
CA GLY A 32 -11.41 -5.09 14.09
C GLY A 32 -10.73 -6.45 13.90
N LYS A 33 -11.45 -7.48 13.44
CA LYS A 33 -10.87 -8.79 13.13
C LYS A 33 -10.54 -8.90 11.65
N ALA A 34 -9.47 -9.62 11.33
CA ALA A 34 -9.13 -9.96 9.95
C ALA A 34 -10.29 -10.70 9.24
N LEU A 35 -10.66 -10.23 8.06
CA LEU A 35 -11.61 -10.87 7.15
C LEU A 35 -10.91 -11.77 6.13
N ALA A 36 -9.75 -11.31 5.63
CA ALA A 36 -8.97 -12.02 4.63
C ALA A 36 -7.51 -11.60 4.71
N GLU A 37 -6.63 -12.50 4.27
CA GLU A 37 -5.24 -12.19 3.96
C GLU A 37 -5.02 -12.37 2.46
N ILE A 38 -4.31 -11.41 1.86
CA ILE A 38 -3.94 -11.42 0.45
C ILE A 38 -2.43 -11.53 0.36
N TYR A 39 -2.00 -12.42 -0.53
CA TYR A 39 -0.60 -12.74 -0.79
C TYR A 39 -0.32 -12.54 -2.27
N GLY A 40 0.93 -12.22 -2.60
CA GLY A 40 1.39 -12.08 -3.98
C GLY A 40 2.05 -10.74 -4.26
N ASP A 41 2.30 -10.50 -5.55
CA ASP A 41 2.80 -9.23 -6.04
C ASP A 41 1.61 -8.27 -6.22
N VAL A 42 1.49 -7.31 -5.30
CA VAL A 42 0.36 -6.39 -5.23
C VAL A 42 0.87 -4.98 -5.50
N HIS A 43 0.32 -4.34 -6.52
CA HIS A 43 0.67 -2.98 -6.93
C HIS A 43 -0.42 -1.98 -6.57
N ASP A 44 -1.65 -2.47 -6.44
CA ASP A 44 -2.85 -1.67 -6.16
C ASP A 44 -3.71 -2.32 -5.09
N VAL A 45 -4.24 -1.48 -4.20
CA VAL A 45 -5.34 -1.84 -3.30
C VAL A 45 -6.40 -0.76 -3.35
N GLU A 46 -7.60 -1.08 -3.83
CA GLU A 46 -8.75 -0.21 -3.64
C GLU A 46 -9.27 -0.34 -2.21
N VAL A 47 -9.24 0.77 -1.47
CA VAL A 47 -9.73 0.85 -0.10
C VAL A 47 -11.08 1.55 -0.12
N PHE A 48 -12.14 0.78 0.18
CA PHE A 48 -13.51 1.27 0.21
C PHE A 48 -13.76 2.27 1.37
N PRO A 49 -14.87 3.04 1.32
CA PRO A 49 -15.22 3.97 2.37
C PRO A 49 -15.18 3.35 3.77
N ASN A 50 -14.65 4.09 4.73
CA ASN A 50 -14.54 3.69 6.15
C ASN A 50 -13.83 2.34 6.38
N SER A 51 -12.94 1.93 5.46
CA SER A 51 -12.24 0.65 5.53
C SER A 51 -10.74 0.83 5.78
N THR A 52 -10.11 -0.21 6.31
CA THR A 52 -8.68 -0.23 6.61
C THR A 52 -8.09 -1.58 6.23
N ILE A 53 -6.88 -1.54 5.68
CA ILE A 53 -6.04 -2.71 5.43
C ILE A 53 -4.66 -2.48 6.04
N GLU A 54 -3.99 -3.58 6.41
CA GLU A 54 -2.63 -3.55 6.92
C GLU A 54 -1.71 -4.30 5.97
N TRP A 55 -0.63 -3.65 5.53
CA TRP A 55 0.33 -4.26 4.62
C TRP A 55 1.63 -4.57 5.35
N TYR A 56 1.93 -5.85 5.48
CA TYR A 56 3.16 -6.37 6.05
C TYR A 56 4.10 -6.80 4.92
N PHE A 57 5.30 -6.25 4.88
CA PHE A 57 6.27 -6.53 3.82
C PHE A 57 7.71 -6.47 4.34
N TYR A 58 8.62 -7.03 3.56
CA TYR A 58 10.06 -6.91 3.77
C TYR A 58 10.68 -6.04 2.66
N PRO A 59 11.50 -5.02 2.99
CA PRO A 59 12.10 -4.13 2.00
C PRO A 59 13.29 -4.79 1.31
N MET A 60 13.13 -5.28 0.08
CA MET A 60 14.14 -6.06 -0.64
C MET A 60 15.18 -5.21 -1.37
N LYS A 61 14.80 -3.99 -1.77
CA LYS A 61 15.64 -3.07 -2.53
C LYS A 61 15.42 -1.63 -2.03
N LYS A 62 16.49 -0.84 -1.98
CA LYS A 62 16.38 0.59 -1.65
C LYS A 62 15.78 1.35 -2.82
N GLY A 63 15.02 2.40 -2.54
CA GLY A 63 14.41 3.26 -3.55
C GLY A 63 14.15 4.64 -2.99
N LYS A 64 14.19 5.65 -3.86
CA LYS A 64 13.91 7.04 -3.50
C LYS A 64 12.78 7.57 -4.36
N ASN A 65 11.92 8.37 -3.76
CA ASN A 65 10.79 9.02 -4.40
C ASN A 65 9.88 8.06 -5.19
N LEU A 66 9.69 6.83 -4.70
CA LEU A 66 8.87 5.82 -5.34
C LEU A 66 7.42 6.30 -5.35
N LYS A 67 6.78 6.37 -6.52
CA LYS A 67 5.46 7.00 -6.64
C LYS A 67 4.40 6.25 -5.81
N LEU A 68 3.61 7.02 -5.06
CA LEU A 68 2.35 6.61 -4.44
C LEU A 68 1.27 7.51 -5.01
N TYR A 69 0.15 6.96 -5.46
CA TYR A 69 -0.93 7.76 -6.03
C TYR A 69 -2.28 7.07 -5.92
N CYS A 70 -3.35 7.82 -6.18
CA CYS A 70 -4.68 7.28 -6.40
C CYS A 70 -5.09 7.53 -7.84
N HIS A 71 -5.17 6.48 -8.66
CA HIS A 71 -5.51 6.57 -10.09
C HIS A 71 -7.02 6.68 -10.37
N LYS A 72 -7.84 6.99 -9.37
CA LYS A 72 -9.29 7.19 -9.57
C LYS A 72 -9.50 8.54 -10.23
N ASP A 73 -10.48 8.64 -11.14
CA ASP A 73 -10.72 9.81 -11.99
C ASP A 73 -10.47 11.16 -11.28
N ASN A 74 -9.51 11.93 -11.80
CA ASN A 74 -9.07 13.25 -11.34
C ASN A 74 -8.42 13.30 -9.95
N HIS A 75 -8.34 12.20 -9.19
CA HIS A 75 -7.77 12.22 -7.84
C HIS A 75 -6.27 12.51 -7.88
N GLU A 76 -5.54 11.95 -8.84
CA GLU A 76 -4.11 12.22 -9.01
C GLU A 76 -3.87 13.69 -9.35
N GLU A 77 -4.62 14.21 -10.33
CA GLU A 77 -4.57 15.61 -10.78
C GLU A 77 -4.95 16.59 -9.66
N MET A 78 -5.84 16.17 -8.76
CA MET A 78 -6.23 16.92 -7.56
C MET A 78 -5.22 16.81 -6.41
N GLY A 79 -4.10 16.09 -6.61
CA GLY A 79 -2.99 16.03 -5.66
C GLY A 79 -3.00 14.83 -4.72
N MET A 80 -3.78 13.77 -5.00
CA MET A 80 -3.64 12.48 -4.32
C MET A 80 -2.40 11.72 -4.83
N VAL A 81 -1.25 12.37 -4.65
CA VAL A 81 0.09 11.88 -4.97
C VAL A 81 0.98 11.96 -3.74
N GLY A 82 1.91 11.04 -3.65
CA GLY A 82 2.91 10.97 -2.60
C GLY A 82 4.11 10.19 -3.07
N THR A 83 5.09 10.05 -2.19
CA THR A 83 6.30 9.29 -2.50
C THR A 83 6.74 8.45 -1.30
N ILE A 84 7.25 7.26 -1.58
CA ILE A 84 7.79 6.34 -0.59
C ILE A 84 9.31 6.26 -0.76
N ASN A 85 10.03 6.24 0.36
CA ASN A 85 11.48 6.07 0.39
C ASN A 85 11.84 4.81 1.19
N ILE A 86 12.60 3.91 0.58
CA ILE A 86 13.20 2.76 1.27
C ILE A 86 14.69 3.07 1.47
N VAL A 87 15.04 3.44 2.70
CA VAL A 87 16.38 3.89 3.09
C VAL A 87 16.94 3.03 4.22
N GLY A 88 18.19 3.29 4.62
CA GLY A 88 18.88 2.52 5.66
C GLY A 88 19.54 1.25 5.12
N SER A 89 19.97 0.36 6.02
CA SER A 89 20.58 -0.93 5.66
C SER A 89 19.49 -1.97 5.43
N LEU A 90 19.57 -2.70 4.32
CA LEU A 90 18.72 -3.85 4.06
C LEU A 90 19.37 -5.05 4.74
N SER A 91 18.88 -5.42 5.91
CA SER A 91 19.40 -6.61 6.62
C SER A 91 18.64 -7.84 6.14
N PHE A 92 19.25 -8.60 5.24
CA PHE A 92 18.82 -9.95 4.90
C PHE A 92 19.93 -10.91 5.27
N GLY A 93 19.71 -11.66 6.35
CA GLY A 93 20.65 -12.67 6.85
C GLY A 93 21.75 -12.10 7.75
N LYS A 94 21.78 -12.58 8.99
CA LYS A 94 23.01 -13.21 9.48
C LYS A 94 22.89 -14.69 9.21
#